data_AF-A0AAF0ITJ5-F1
#
_entry.id   AF-A0AAF0ITJ5-F1
#
_cell.length_a   1.000
_cell.length_b   1.000
_cell.length_c   1.000
_cell.angle_alpha   90.00
_cell.angle_beta   90.00
_cell.angle_gamma   90.00
#
_symmetry.space_group_name_H-M   'P 1'
#
loop_
_entity.id
_entity.type
_entity.pdbx_description
1 polymer ?
#
loop_
_entity_poly.entity_id
_entity_poly.type
_entity_poly.pdbx_seq_one_letter_code
_entity_poly.pdbx_strand_id
1 'polypeptide(L)'
;MRPSSIVQSGMPTGDKWKYIKTYTLSPFQQNPFAGVLKGYLFNGFRRTVANLPYAGIPFVAGYFIYTWGNKEFAYVNSKAGHLAAGHEEEE
;
A
#
# COMPACT_ATOMS: atom_id res chain seq x y z
N MET A 1 5.25 25.42 -15.38
CA MET A 1 6.14 24.24 -15.33
C MET A 1 7.53 24.73 -14.92
N ARG A 2 8.05 24.31 -13.75
CA ARG A 2 9.38 24.73 -13.28
C ARG A 2 10.25 23.47 -13.07
N PRO A 3 11.52 23.51 -13.49
CA PRO A 3 12.34 22.33 -13.76
C PRO A 3 12.62 21.50 -12.50
N SER A 4 12.34 20.20 -12.59
CA SER A 4 12.70 19.18 -11.60
C SER A 4 14.11 18.66 -11.87
N SER A 5 15.12 19.46 -11.54
CA SER A 5 16.46 19.03 -11.12
C SER A 5 17.40 20.23 -11.20
N ILE A 6 17.72 20.79 -10.05
CA ILE A 6 18.93 21.59 -9.90
C ILE A 6 19.80 20.81 -8.92
N VAL A 7 20.84 20.19 -9.47
CA VAL A 7 22.06 19.88 -8.71
C VAL A 7 22.64 21.24 -8.31
N GLN A 8 22.15 21.85 -7.22
CA GLN A 8 22.67 23.12 -6.73
C GLN A 8 23.69 22.82 -5.64
N SER A 9 24.96 22.88 -6.03
CA SER A 9 25.99 23.22 -5.07
C SER A 9 25.57 24.48 -4.30
N GLY A 10 25.54 24.38 -2.97
CA GLY A 10 25.78 25.52 -2.09
C GLY A 10 24.61 26.29 -1.50
N MET A 11 23.34 26.18 -1.94
CA MET A 11 22.26 26.84 -1.19
C MET A 11 20.92 26.09 -1.27
N PRO A 12 20.50 25.40 -0.19
CA PRO A 12 19.13 24.94 -0.08
C PRO A 12 18.21 26.17 0.00
N THR A 13 17.17 26.19 -0.83
CA THR A 13 16.15 27.25 -0.90
C THR A 13 15.16 27.25 0.29
N GLY A 14 15.54 26.61 1.39
CA GLY A 14 14.74 26.46 2.61
C GLY A 14 15.22 27.38 3.74
N ASP A 15 14.67 27.21 4.94
CA ASP A 15 15.03 27.99 6.11
C ASP A 15 16.53 27.94 6.41
N LYS A 16 17.07 29.06 6.90
CA LYS A 16 18.49 29.17 7.23
C LYS A 16 18.81 28.25 8.40
N TRP A 17 19.59 27.20 8.15
CA TRP A 17 20.08 26.31 9.18
C TRP A 17 21.38 26.88 9.77
N LYS A 18 21.46 26.99 11.10
CA LYS A 18 22.65 27.45 11.82
C LYS A 18 23.04 26.39 12.86
N TYR A 19 24.33 26.16 13.04
CA TYR A 19 24.91 25.28 14.07
C TYR A 19 24.64 23.77 13.96
N ILE A 20 24.29 23.23 12.79
CA ILE A 20 24.16 21.79 12.56
C ILE A 20 25.50 21.23 12.05
N LYS A 21 26.05 20.22 12.73
CA LYS A 21 27.26 19.48 12.29
C LYS A 21 26.86 18.06 11.89
N THR A 22 27.27 17.64 10.69
CA THR A 22 26.99 16.29 10.16
C THR A 22 28.30 15.52 10.04
N TYR A 23 28.30 14.27 10.50
CA TYR A 23 29.43 13.36 10.42
C TYR A 23 29.04 12.15 9.58
N THR A 24 29.95 11.63 8.78
CA THR A 24 29.74 10.44 7.95
C THR A 24 31.03 9.63 7.83
N LEU A 25 30.90 8.33 7.53
CA LEU A 25 32.02 7.43 7.24
C LEU A 25 32.07 7.12 5.74
N SER A 26 33.25 6.85 5.19
CA SER A 26 33.37 6.42 3.78
C SER A 26 32.57 5.13 3.53
N PRO A 27 31.81 5.02 2.43
CA PRO A 27 31.09 3.78 2.09
C PRO A 27 32.01 2.55 2.00
N PHE A 28 33.27 2.73 1.60
CA PHE A 28 34.27 1.66 1.53
C PHE A 28 34.74 1.16 2.90
N GLN A 29 34.42 1.90 3.97
CA GLN A 29 34.72 1.52 5.36
C GLN A 29 33.49 0.93 6.08
N GLN A 30 32.33 0.90 5.43
CA GLN A 30 31.08 0.40 6.00
C GLN A 30 30.74 -0.98 5.41
N ASN A 31 30.02 -1.80 6.18
CA ASN A 31 29.39 -3.00 5.64
C ASN A 31 28.02 -2.60 5.05
N PRO A 32 27.79 -2.74 3.73
CA PRO A 32 26.59 -2.22 3.07
C PRO A 32 25.30 -2.92 3.49
N PHE A 33 25.36 -4.17 3.98
CA PHE A 33 24.19 -4.94 4.40
C PHE A 33 24.11 -5.13 5.92
N ALA A 34 24.90 -4.37 6.69
CA ALA A 34 24.86 -4.44 8.15
C ALA A 34 23.44 -4.19 8.67
N GLY A 35 22.88 -5.19 9.36
CA GLY A 35 21.58 -5.07 10.02
C GLY A 35 20.37 -5.05 9.08
N VAL A 36 20.52 -5.36 7.79
CA VAL A 36 19.40 -5.33 6.83
C VAL A 36 18.29 -6.30 7.21
N LEU A 37 18.60 -7.54 7.61
CA LEU A 37 17.58 -8.53 7.99
C LEU A 37 16.82 -8.10 9.25
N LYS A 38 17.53 -7.83 10.35
CA LYS A 38 16.93 -7.38 11.61
C LYS A 38 16.18 -6.06 11.43
N GLY A 39 16.76 -5.12 10.71
CA GLY A 39 16.16 -3.82 10.42
C GLY A 39 14.90 -3.96 9.58
N TYR A 40 14.95 -4.70 8.47
CA TYR A 40 13.83 -4.84 7.56
C TYR A 40 12.68 -5.65 8.16
N LEU A 41 12.97 -6.74 8.88
CA LEU A 41 11.91 -7.56 9.48
C LEU A 41 11.09 -6.76 10.50
N PHE A 42 11.74 -6.15 11.50
CA PHE A 42 11.00 -5.42 12.54
C PHE A 42 10.51 -4.05 12.09
N ASN A 43 11.35 -3.28 11.39
CA ASN A 43 10.97 -1.94 10.94
C ASN A 43 10.05 -1.97 9.73
N GLY A 44 10.24 -2.93 8.82
CA GLY A 44 9.36 -3.17 7.69
C GLY A 44 8.00 -3.64 8.16
N PHE A 45 7.92 -4.62 9.08
CA PHE A 45 6.64 -5.04 9.66
C PHE A 45 5.90 -3.87 10.32
N ARG A 46 6.56 -3.11 11.19
CA ARG A 46 5.98 -1.92 11.83
C ARG A 46 5.43 -0.91 10.81
N ARG A 47 6.16 -0.68 9.71
CA ARG A 47 5.76 0.22 8.63
C ARG A 47 4.56 -0.32 7.83
N THR A 48 4.56 -1.61 7.53
CA THR A 48 3.47 -2.26 6.79
C THR A 48 2.19 -2.23 7.60
N VAL A 49 2.25 -2.58 8.89
CA VAL A 49 1.08 -2.57 9.79
C VAL A 49 0.48 -1.17 9.92
N ALA A 50 1.31 -0.13 10.01
CA ALA A 50 0.82 1.25 10.08
C ALA A 50 0.02 1.69 8.84
N ASN A 51 0.34 1.13 7.66
CA ASN A 51 -0.36 1.42 6.41
C ASN A 51 -1.47 0.41 6.07
N LEU A 52 -1.51 -0.72 6.79
CA LEU A 52 -2.43 -1.81 6.53
C LEU A 52 -3.92 -1.41 6.60
N PRO A 53 -4.38 -0.49 7.47
CA PRO A 53 -5.78 -0.08 7.43
C PRO A 53 -6.16 0.61 6.11
N TYR A 54 -5.28 1.44 5.56
CA TYR A 54 -5.57 2.21 4.35
C TYR A 54 -5.61 1.33 3.10
N ALA A 55 -4.75 0.31 3.02
CA ALA A 55 -4.72 -0.62 1.89
C ALA A 55 -5.62 -1.84 2.13
N GLY A 56 -5.63 -2.38 3.34
CA GLY A 56 -6.32 -3.63 3.69
C GLY A 56 -7.84 -3.50 3.66
N ILE A 57 -8.41 -2.39 4.13
CA ILE A 57 -9.87 -2.17 4.09
C ILE A 57 -10.43 -2.28 2.66
N PRO A 58 -9.91 -1.55 1.65
CA PRO A 58 -10.45 -1.67 0.29
C PRO A 58 -10.21 -3.05 -0.34
N PHE A 59 -9.10 -3.74 -0.03
CA PHE A 59 -8.89 -5.11 -0.52
C PHE A 59 -9.89 -6.10 0.07
N VAL A 60 -10.14 -6.02 1.38
CA VAL A 60 -11.11 -6.88 2.07
C VAL A 60 -12.52 -6.61 1.55
N ALA A 61 -12.91 -5.34 1.42
CA ALA A 61 -14.20 -4.97 0.86
C ALA A 61 -14.37 -5.47 -0.58
N GLY A 62 -13.36 -5.27 -1.43
CA GLY A 62 -13.38 -5.75 -2.81
C GLY A 62 -13.51 -7.27 -2.92
N TYR A 63 -12.80 -8.02 -2.05
CA TYR A 63 -12.90 -9.47 -2.00
C TYR A 63 -14.30 -9.95 -1.57
N PHE A 64 -14.91 -9.29 -0.58
CA PHE A 64 -16.27 -9.62 -0.15
C PHE A 64 -17.30 -9.36 -1.25
N ILE A 65 -17.22 -8.20 -1.91
CA ILE A 65 -18.12 -7.86 -3.03
C ILE A 65 -17.95 -8.86 -4.17
N TYR A 66 -16.71 -9.20 -4.54
CA TYR A 66 -16.40 -10.15 -5.59
C TYR A 66 -16.96 -11.56 -5.29
N THR A 67 -16.72 -12.06 -4.08
CA THR A 67 -17.17 -13.39 -3.68
C THR A 67 -18.69 -13.49 -3.56
N TRP A 68 -19.34 -12.44 -3.08
CA TRP A 68 -20.80 -12.34 -3.09
C TRP A 68 -21.35 -12.30 -4.53
N GLY A 69 -20.81 -11.41 -5.37
CA GLY A 69 -21.26 -11.24 -6.75
C GLY A 69 -21.14 -12.53 -7.58
N ASN A 70 -20.06 -13.28 -7.42
CA ASN A 70 -19.90 -14.57 -8.11
C ASN A 70 -20.94 -15.62 -7.65
N LYS A 71 -21.27 -15.66 -6.35
CA LYS A 71 -22.28 -16.59 -5.83
C LYS A 71 -23.68 -16.22 -6.32
N GLU A 72 -24.00 -14.93 -6.27
CA GLU A 72 -25.28 -14.42 -6.73
C GLU A 72 -25.47 -14.64 -8.23
N PHE A 73 -24.45 -14.31 -9.02
CA PHE A 73 -24.46 -14.57 -10.46
C PHE A 73 -24.65 -16.06 -10.78
N ALA A 74 -23.98 -16.96 -10.04
CA ALA A 74 -24.15 -18.39 -10.22
C ALA A 74 -25.56 -18.88 -9.81
N TYR A 75 -26.14 -18.29 -8.76
CA TYR A 75 -27.48 -18.61 -8.29
C TYR A 75 -28.56 -18.18 -9.29
N VAL A 76 -28.52 -16.92 -9.75
CA VAL A 76 -29.48 -16.37 -10.71
C VAL A 76 -29.48 -17.14 -12.03
N ASN A 77 -28.31 -17.57 -12.51
CA ASN A 77 -28.19 -18.40 -13.73
C ASN A 77 -28.43 -19.91 -13.47
N SER A 78 -28.77 -20.30 -12.24
CA SER A 78 -29.10 -21.69 -11.93
C SER A 78 -30.57 -21.97 -12.19
N LYS A 79 -30.92 -23.26 -12.37
CA LYS A 79 -32.32 -23.68 -12.51
C LYS A 79 -33.17 -23.28 -11.30
N ALA A 80 -32.60 -23.36 -10.10
CA ALA A 80 -33.29 -22.99 -8.87
C ALA A 80 -33.56 -21.48 -8.81
N GLY A 81 -32.61 -20.65 -9.25
CA GLY A 81 -32.79 -19.20 -9.34
C GLY A 81 -33.87 -18.80 -10.34
N HIS A 82 -33.89 -19.43 -11.52
CA HIS A 82 -34.96 -19.20 -12.51
C HIS A 82 -36.34 -19.64 -11.99
N LEU A 83 -36.42 -20.72 -11.20
CA LEU A 83 -37.67 -21.17 -10.59
C LEU A 83 -38.15 -20.17 -9.53
N ALA A 84 -37.25 -19.71 -8.65
CA ALA A 84 -37.57 -18.74 -7.61
C ALA A 84 -38.07 -17.41 -8.20
N ALA A 85 -37.39 -16.89 -9.23
CA ALA A 85 -37.82 -15.67 -9.91
C ALA A 85 -39.17 -15.83 -10.64
N GLY A 86 -39.44 -17.00 -11.24
CA GLY A 86 -40.72 -17.28 -11.90
C GLY A 86 -41.90 -17.41 -10.92
N HIS A 87 -41.66 -17.88 -9.69
CA HIS A 87 -42.68 -17.93 -8.64
C HIS A 87 -43.00 -16.54 -8.06
N GLU A 88 -42.05 -15.60 -8.06
CA GLU A 88 -42.27 -14.22 -7.60
C GLU A 88 -43.07 -13.36 -8.60
N GLU A 89 -43.16 -13.75 -9.88
CA GLU A 89 -43.98 -13.05 -10.89
C GLU A 89 -45.44 -13.57 -10.99
N GLU A 90 -45.74 -14.74 -10.41
CA GLU A 90 -47.10 -15.34 -10.43
C GLU A 90 -47.94 -15.05 -9.17
N GLU A 91 -47.35 -14.46 -8.10
CA GLU A 91 -48.05 -13.89 -6.93
C GLU A 91 -48.26 -12.37 -7.07
#